data_AF-A0A2W6S6K5-F1
#
_entry.id   AF-A0A2W6S6K5-F1
#
_cell.length_a   1.000
_cell.length_b   1.000
_cell.length_c   1.000
_cell.angle_alpha   90.00
_cell.angle_beta   90.00
_cell.angle_gamma   90.00
#
_symmetry.space_group_name_H-M   'P 1'
#
loop_
_entity.id
_entity.type
_entity.pdbx_description
1 polymer ?
#
loop_
_entity_poly.entity_id
_entity_poly.type
_entity_poly.pdbx_seq_one_letter_code
_entity_poly.pdbx_strand_id
1 'polypeptide(L)'
;MASGEQDWKPGSFTKNFSWGPPANGLLELYESIRIGFDGQMEDVARDVFRQRVSQSGHSEYIPINFFLFNKSKNGVDHLVADELVFQALTAPHTTNFDKLAIFALNLSYVGRWTGADAAQRRPALWANSYVSDKVANEYGWDTKRISAKDIERFVAGNPRYKAKSARKLSTNLNYIYEIGHLSDFSNKRVERWWVDALFLALDRLIEDRELDGEHVQSDRYAALLARSSFAQIAGAKSLEKDLATKHLVTLYAACGSRERFSDEHVRERTELKIPDLQWFAANDNRPQGAVHPSNPRILKTIPRACAMLAKYAGFEVIDADELEAFDLQGFIRTHAQRALTRLKDANVVPTMSVEELMRLTRDK
;
A
#
# COMPACT_ATOMS: atom_id res chain seq x y z
N MET A 1 -14.88 20.29 0.39
CA MET A 1 -13.51 19.98 0.85
C MET A 1 -12.79 21.30 0.97
N ALA A 2 -12.38 21.68 2.17
CA ALA A 2 -11.83 23.00 2.45
C ALA A 2 -10.59 23.27 1.59
N SER A 3 -10.71 24.20 0.64
CA SER A 3 -9.64 24.78 -0.15
C SER A 3 -8.86 25.82 0.66
N GLY A 4 -8.53 25.50 1.91
CA GLY A 4 -7.53 26.26 2.66
C GLY A 4 -6.18 25.78 2.20
N GLU A 5 -5.42 26.63 1.50
CA GLU A 5 -4.04 26.32 1.10
C GLU A 5 -3.23 25.90 2.34
N GLN A 6 -2.95 24.60 2.47
CA GLN A 6 -2.15 24.09 3.57
C GLN A 6 -0.67 24.41 3.30
N ASP A 7 -0.06 25.15 4.21
CA ASP A 7 1.38 25.41 4.21
C ASP A 7 2.18 24.09 4.20
N TRP A 8 3.16 24.02 3.31
CA TRP A 8 4.11 22.93 3.23
C TRP A 8 5.30 23.21 4.13
N LYS A 9 5.32 22.51 5.26
CA LYS A 9 6.42 22.52 6.22
C LYS A 9 7.13 21.17 6.18
N PRO A 10 8.23 21.02 5.41
CA PRO A 10 8.97 19.74 5.31
C PRO A 10 9.56 19.25 6.64
N GLY A 11 9.56 20.09 7.67
CA GLY A 11 9.89 19.70 9.04
C GLY A 11 11.23 18.97 9.16
N SER A 12 11.22 17.86 9.90
CA SER A 12 12.38 17.03 10.16
C SER A 12 12.78 16.09 9.03
N PHE A 13 12.10 16.06 7.87
CA PHE A 13 12.54 15.25 6.72
C PHE A 13 13.96 15.59 6.25
N THR A 14 14.41 16.79 6.64
CA THR A 14 15.78 17.29 6.45
C THR A 14 16.77 16.81 7.53
N LYS A 15 16.39 15.96 8.49
CA LYS A 15 17.29 15.37 9.50
C LYS A 15 17.80 13.99 9.06
N ASN A 16 18.87 13.53 9.68
CA ASN A 16 19.62 12.32 9.31
C ASN A 16 18.81 11.05 9.64
N PHE A 17 17.88 10.65 8.76
CA PHE A 17 17.31 9.30 8.74
C PHE A 17 18.21 8.32 7.97
N SER A 18 19.51 8.59 7.99
CA SER A 18 20.51 7.80 7.29
C SER A 18 20.11 7.52 5.84
N TRP A 19 19.58 8.55 5.16
CA TRP A 19 19.05 8.39 3.81
C TRP A 19 20.13 7.83 2.88
N GLY A 20 21.38 8.31 2.95
CA GLY A 20 22.46 7.91 2.05
C GLY A 20 23.37 6.77 2.53
N PRO A 21 24.22 6.23 1.63
CA PRO A 21 25.08 5.08 1.90
C PRO A 21 26.10 5.35 3.03
N PRO A 22 26.51 4.31 3.79
CA PRO A 22 26.19 2.89 3.61
C PRO A 22 24.80 2.48 4.14
N ALA A 23 24.10 3.40 4.82
CA ALA A 23 22.79 3.14 5.36
C ALA A 23 21.69 3.27 4.28
N ASN A 24 20.66 2.44 4.37
CA ASN A 24 19.47 2.53 3.54
C ASN A 24 18.29 2.96 4.41
N GLY A 25 17.84 4.20 4.26
CA GLY A 25 16.73 4.74 5.05
C GLY A 25 15.42 3.93 4.92
N LEU A 26 15.17 3.27 3.79
CA LEU A 26 13.96 2.45 3.64
C LEU A 26 14.06 1.12 4.41
N LEU A 27 15.25 0.53 4.49
CA LEU A 27 15.51 -0.60 5.38
C LEU A 27 15.40 -0.18 6.85
N GLU A 28 15.93 0.99 7.21
CA GLU A 28 15.79 1.56 8.55
C GLU A 28 14.31 1.77 8.94
N LEU A 29 13.48 2.21 8.00
CA LEU A 29 12.03 2.31 8.18
C LEU A 29 11.40 0.94 8.44
N TYR A 30 11.74 -0.06 7.63
CA TYR A 30 11.25 -1.43 7.79
C TYR A 30 11.58 -2.00 9.17
N GLU A 31 12.84 -1.89 9.61
CA GLU A 31 13.28 -2.36 10.92
C GLU A 31 12.61 -1.59 12.07
N SER A 32 12.51 -0.27 11.94
CA SER A 32 11.82 0.57 12.93
C SER A 32 10.36 0.17 13.12
N ILE A 33 9.66 -0.19 12.03
CA ILE A 33 8.27 -0.67 12.10
C ILE A 33 8.21 -2.00 12.82
N ARG A 34 9.08 -2.96 12.46
CA ARG A 34 9.12 -4.29 13.10
C ARG A 34 9.38 -4.21 14.59
N ILE A 35 10.37 -3.42 14.99
CA ILE A 35 10.74 -3.20 16.39
C ILE A 35 9.61 -2.49 17.14
N GLY A 36 9.07 -1.41 16.57
CA GLY A 36 8.07 -0.61 17.25
C GLY A 36 6.73 -1.32 17.45
N PHE A 37 6.28 -2.10 16.46
CA PHE A 37 5.08 -2.93 16.55
C PHE A 37 5.30 -4.29 17.21
N ASP A 38 6.55 -4.71 17.41
CA ASP A 38 6.92 -5.93 18.15
C ASP A 38 6.23 -7.20 17.63
N GLY A 39 6.12 -7.30 16.30
CA GLY A 39 5.47 -8.42 15.62
C GLY A 39 3.94 -8.49 15.76
N GLN A 40 3.30 -7.49 16.38
CA GLN A 40 1.84 -7.46 16.59
C GLN A 40 1.14 -6.62 15.52
N MET A 41 0.06 -7.15 14.95
CA MET A 41 -0.82 -6.44 14.01
C MET A 41 -1.94 -5.66 14.74
N GLU A 42 -1.54 -4.88 15.74
CA GLU A 42 -2.43 -4.07 16.57
C GLU A 42 -1.94 -2.62 16.63
N ASP A 43 -2.85 -1.68 16.93
CA ASP A 43 -2.46 -0.29 17.12
C ASP A 43 -1.58 -0.16 18.37
N VAL A 44 -0.44 0.53 18.25
CA VAL A 44 0.53 0.68 19.34
C VAL A 44 0.55 2.12 19.82
N ALA A 45 0.55 2.34 21.13
CA ALA A 45 0.72 3.67 21.71
C ALA A 45 2.03 4.31 21.19
N ARG A 46 1.94 5.56 20.73
CA ARG A 46 3.04 6.27 20.06
C ARG A 46 4.30 6.32 20.93
N ASP A 47 4.15 6.51 22.24
CA ASP A 47 5.29 6.54 23.16
C ASP A 47 5.92 5.15 23.38
N VAL A 48 5.13 4.08 23.36
CA VAL A 48 5.66 2.70 23.44
C VAL A 48 6.48 2.37 22.19
N PHE A 49 5.96 2.71 21.00
CA PHE A 49 6.72 2.56 19.75
C PHE A 49 8.04 3.33 19.81
N ARG A 50 8.00 4.60 20.23
CA ARG A 50 9.20 5.46 20.35
C ARG A 50 10.22 4.86 21.30
N GLN A 51 9.76 4.39 22.47
CA GLN A 51 10.62 3.76 23.45
C GLN A 51 11.33 2.54 22.87
N ARG A 52 10.59 1.61 22.25
CA ARG A 52 11.16 0.40 21.63
C ARG A 52 12.21 0.73 20.57
N VAL A 53 11.86 1.60 19.61
CA VAL A 53 12.75 1.96 18.50
C VAL A 53 14.01 2.68 18.99
N SER A 54 13.86 3.64 19.91
CA SER A 54 14.99 4.39 20.47
C SER A 54 15.95 3.51 21.30
N GLN A 55 15.43 2.53 22.05
CA GLN A 55 16.24 1.58 22.82
C GLN A 55 17.07 0.65 21.93
N SER A 56 16.58 0.37 20.71
CA SER A 56 17.31 -0.42 19.71
C SER A 56 18.32 0.41 18.89
N GLY A 57 18.46 1.71 19.15
CA GLY A 57 19.39 2.59 18.45
C GLY A 57 18.92 3.10 17.08
N HIS A 58 17.65 2.85 16.74
CA HIS A 58 17.02 3.28 15.49
C HIS A 58 16.33 4.64 15.61
N SER A 59 16.05 5.30 14.48
CA SER A 59 15.39 6.61 14.48
C SER A 59 13.86 6.50 14.45
N GLU A 60 13.19 7.04 15.49
CA GLU A 60 11.75 6.93 15.67
C GLU A 60 10.94 8.05 15.00
N TYR A 61 11.49 9.25 14.87
CA TYR A 61 10.71 10.41 14.45
C TYR A 61 10.26 10.38 12.99
N ILE A 62 11.07 9.84 12.09
CA ILE A 62 10.76 9.85 10.66
C ILE A 62 9.67 8.83 10.31
N PRO A 63 9.75 7.56 10.76
CA PRO A 63 8.66 6.61 10.60
C PRO A 63 7.33 7.19 11.09
N ILE A 64 7.32 7.70 12.33
CA ILE A 64 6.12 8.19 12.99
C ILE A 64 5.53 9.44 12.30
N ASN A 65 6.37 10.37 11.85
CA ASN A 65 5.91 11.65 11.34
C ASN A 65 5.71 11.69 9.82
N PHE A 66 6.17 10.70 9.06
CA PHE A 66 6.08 10.73 7.58
C PHE A 66 5.49 9.47 6.97
N PHE A 67 5.58 8.33 7.67
CA PHE A 67 5.20 7.04 7.10
C PHE A 67 4.03 6.40 7.82
N LEU A 68 3.93 6.48 9.14
CA LEU A 68 2.90 5.78 9.92
C LEU A 68 1.67 6.66 10.16
N PHE A 69 0.50 6.04 10.25
CA PHE A 69 -0.75 6.74 10.52
C PHE A 69 -0.99 6.90 12.02
N ASN A 70 -1.40 8.08 12.46
CA ASN A 70 -1.58 8.45 13.86
C ASN A 70 -3.06 8.74 14.17
N LYS A 71 -3.53 8.28 15.32
CA LYS A 71 -4.89 8.51 15.82
C LYS A 71 -4.87 8.60 17.34
N SER A 72 -5.52 9.61 17.90
CA SER A 72 -5.75 9.70 19.34
C SER A 72 -6.98 8.88 19.72
N LYS A 73 -6.85 7.96 20.68
CA LYS A 73 -7.92 7.13 21.23
C LYS A 73 -7.92 7.30 22.74
N ASN A 74 -9.05 7.74 23.31
CA ASN A 74 -9.21 7.93 24.76
C ASN A 74 -8.09 8.75 25.42
N GLY A 75 -7.63 9.80 24.75
CA GLY A 75 -6.55 10.67 25.25
C GLY A 75 -5.13 10.13 25.05
N VAL A 76 -4.95 8.96 24.42
CA VAL A 76 -3.65 8.37 24.12
C VAL A 76 -3.43 8.35 22.60
N ASP A 77 -2.27 8.84 22.16
CA ASP A 77 -1.89 8.82 20.76
C ASP A 77 -1.38 7.44 20.36
N HIS A 78 -1.95 6.88 19.29
CA HIS A 78 -1.60 5.56 18.75
C HIS A 78 -1.09 5.67 17.32
N LEU A 79 -0.22 4.74 16.97
CA LEU A 79 0.14 4.39 15.61
C LEU A 79 -0.76 3.25 15.15
N VAL A 80 -1.43 3.45 14.02
CA VAL A 80 -2.39 2.50 13.49
C VAL A 80 -1.66 1.39 12.72
N ALA A 81 -2.04 0.13 12.99
CA ALA A 81 -1.60 -1.01 12.17
C ALA A 81 -2.36 -1.00 10.84
N ASP A 82 -1.68 -0.56 9.78
CA ASP A 82 -2.19 -0.49 8.41
C ASP A 82 -1.43 -1.43 7.46
N GLU A 83 -1.74 -1.39 6.17
CA GLU A 83 -1.07 -2.23 5.17
C GLU A 83 0.47 -2.08 5.13
N LEU A 84 1.03 -0.91 5.43
CA LEU A 84 2.49 -0.73 5.46
C LEU A 84 3.11 -1.53 6.61
N VAL A 85 2.45 -1.49 7.78
CA VAL A 85 2.85 -2.27 8.95
C VAL A 85 2.72 -3.76 8.65
N PHE A 86 1.60 -4.18 8.05
CA PHE A 86 1.37 -5.57 7.69
C PHE A 86 2.47 -6.13 6.79
N GLN A 87 2.88 -5.41 5.74
CA GLN A 87 3.96 -5.86 4.87
C GLN A 87 5.32 -5.93 5.61
N ALA A 88 5.61 -4.99 6.52
CA ALA A 88 6.84 -5.02 7.31
C ALA A 88 6.92 -6.21 8.28
N LEU A 89 5.79 -6.58 8.89
CA LEU A 89 5.74 -7.65 9.89
C LEU A 89 5.71 -9.05 9.25
N THR A 90 5.07 -9.19 8.09
CA THR A 90 4.75 -10.50 7.52
C THR A 90 5.61 -10.95 6.34
N ALA A 91 6.42 -10.05 5.78
CA ALA A 91 7.31 -10.35 4.67
C ALA A 91 8.73 -9.82 4.93
N PRO A 92 9.77 -10.44 4.33
CA PRO A 92 11.12 -9.87 4.37
C PRO A 92 11.17 -8.51 3.64
N HIS A 93 12.18 -7.71 3.98
CA HIS A 93 12.44 -6.45 3.27
C HIS A 93 12.72 -6.72 1.78
N THR A 94 12.00 -6.04 0.90
CA THR A 94 12.15 -6.18 -0.57
C THR A 94 11.92 -4.84 -1.26
N THR A 95 12.28 -4.75 -2.53
CA THR A 95 11.96 -3.60 -3.38
C THR A 95 10.45 -3.32 -3.47
N ASN A 96 9.57 -4.30 -3.22
CA ASN A 96 8.13 -4.04 -3.14
C ASN A 96 7.77 -3.22 -1.90
N PHE A 97 8.43 -3.49 -0.76
CA PHE A 97 8.27 -2.69 0.45
C PHE A 97 8.82 -1.27 0.24
N ASP A 98 9.98 -1.13 -0.40
CA ASP A 98 10.55 0.18 -0.74
C ASP A 98 9.56 1.04 -1.54
N LYS A 99 8.98 0.46 -2.60
CA LYS A 99 7.95 1.14 -3.43
C LYS A 99 6.70 1.47 -2.62
N LEU A 100 6.25 0.57 -1.74
CA LEU A 100 5.11 0.84 -0.86
C LEU A 100 5.39 2.00 0.11
N ALA A 101 6.60 2.08 0.65
CA ALA A 101 7.03 3.18 1.51
C ALA A 101 7.12 4.51 0.74
N ILE A 102 7.65 4.51 -0.49
CA ILE A 102 7.63 5.69 -1.38
C ILE A 102 6.19 6.13 -1.66
N PHE A 103 5.31 5.18 -1.94
CA PHE A 103 3.90 5.46 -2.11
C PHE A 103 3.28 6.06 -0.83
N ALA A 104 3.57 5.51 0.35
CA ALA A 104 3.08 6.01 1.64
C ALA A 104 3.51 7.47 1.89
N LEU A 105 4.79 7.78 1.63
CA LEU A 105 5.33 9.14 1.71
C LEU A 105 4.61 10.08 0.75
N ASN A 106 4.46 9.68 -0.51
CA ASN A 106 3.79 10.48 -1.54
C ASN A 106 2.29 10.62 -1.28
N LEU A 107 1.64 9.64 -0.63
CA LEU A 107 0.24 9.70 -0.23
C LEU A 107 0.07 10.73 0.90
N SER A 108 1.04 10.77 1.82
CA SER A 108 1.14 11.78 2.86
C SER A 108 -0.11 11.87 3.74
N TYR A 109 -0.70 10.72 4.08
CA TYR A 109 -1.72 10.64 5.12
C TYR A 109 -1.10 10.01 6.36
N VAL A 110 -0.85 10.84 7.37
CA VAL A 110 -0.17 10.47 8.63
C VAL A 110 -1.10 10.66 9.84
N GLY A 111 -2.31 11.18 9.64
CA GLY A 111 -3.33 11.30 10.69
C GLY A 111 -3.04 12.40 11.71
N ARG A 112 -3.66 12.35 12.89
CA ARG A 112 -3.54 13.40 13.92
C ARG A 112 -3.16 12.78 15.26
N TRP A 113 -2.42 13.55 16.06
CA TRP A 113 -2.07 13.20 17.43
C TRP A 113 -2.10 14.46 18.31
N THR A 114 -2.00 14.28 19.62
CA THR A 114 -2.08 15.37 20.59
C THR A 114 -0.91 16.34 20.39
N GLY A 115 -1.24 17.62 20.18
CA GLY A 115 -0.25 18.68 19.92
C GLY A 115 0.26 18.75 18.47
N ALA A 116 -0.31 17.98 17.54
CA ALA A 116 0.00 18.10 16.12
C ALA A 116 -0.65 19.34 15.49
N ASP A 117 0.13 20.12 14.73
CA ASP A 117 -0.38 21.17 13.86
C ASP A 117 -1.20 20.57 12.71
N ALA A 118 -2.14 21.35 12.14
CA ALA A 118 -2.94 20.92 11.00
C ALA A 118 -2.10 20.46 9.79
N ALA A 119 -0.93 21.07 9.56
CA ALA A 119 0.00 20.69 8.49
C ALA A 119 0.67 19.32 8.72
N GLN A 120 0.73 18.84 9.96
CA GLN A 120 1.34 17.55 10.29
C GLN A 120 0.42 16.36 10.00
N ARG A 121 -0.88 16.61 9.73
CA ARG A 121 -1.80 15.58 9.22
C ARG A 121 -1.36 15.04 7.87
N ARG A 122 -0.76 15.92 7.05
CA ARG A 122 -0.23 15.60 5.72
C ARG A 122 1.16 16.23 5.52
N PRO A 123 2.20 15.68 6.17
CA PRO A 123 3.50 16.33 6.33
C PRO A 123 4.36 16.33 5.07
N ALA A 124 4.04 15.48 4.09
CA ALA A 124 4.71 15.35 2.81
C ALA A 124 3.83 15.79 1.61
N LEU A 125 2.90 16.74 1.82
CA LEU A 125 2.08 17.31 0.73
C LEU A 125 2.89 17.89 -0.43
N TRP A 126 4.09 18.37 -0.16
CA TRP A 126 5.05 18.81 -1.17
C TRP A 126 5.49 17.65 -2.09
N ALA A 127 5.72 16.45 -1.54
CA ALA A 127 6.04 15.26 -2.32
C ALA A 127 4.82 14.78 -3.12
N ASN A 128 3.65 14.73 -2.47
CA ASN A 128 2.37 14.41 -3.13
C ASN A 128 2.12 15.31 -4.35
N SER A 129 2.27 16.62 -4.16
CA SER A 129 2.02 17.61 -5.21
C SER A 129 3.09 17.57 -6.30
N TYR A 130 4.37 17.37 -5.94
CA TYR A 130 5.41 17.17 -6.95
C TYR A 130 5.12 15.95 -7.84
N VAL A 131 4.77 14.81 -7.25
CA VAL A 131 4.46 13.60 -8.02
C VAL A 131 3.20 13.79 -8.86
N SER A 132 2.12 14.29 -8.28
CA SER A 132 0.87 14.47 -9.02
C SER A 132 0.96 15.53 -10.11
N ASP A 133 1.50 16.71 -9.81
CA ASP A 133 1.53 17.85 -10.75
C ASP A 133 2.65 17.71 -11.79
N LYS A 134 3.86 17.32 -11.38
CA LYS A 134 5.02 17.23 -12.27
C LYS A 134 5.16 15.84 -12.87
N VAL A 135 5.35 14.83 -12.03
CA VAL A 135 5.71 13.48 -12.51
C VAL A 135 4.58 12.85 -13.31
N ALA A 136 3.35 12.87 -12.79
CA ALA A 136 2.21 12.25 -13.46
C ALA A 136 1.64 13.11 -14.59
N ASN A 137 1.32 14.38 -14.31
CA ASN A 137 0.61 15.23 -15.27
C ASN A 137 1.52 15.85 -16.34
N GLU A 138 2.68 16.39 -15.97
CA GLU A 138 3.57 17.05 -16.94
C GLU A 138 4.55 16.09 -17.62
N TYR A 139 5.08 15.11 -16.87
CA TYR A 139 6.11 14.20 -17.38
C TYR A 139 5.53 12.88 -17.89
N GLY A 140 4.27 12.56 -17.58
CA GLY A 140 3.67 11.30 -17.97
C GLY A 140 4.41 10.08 -17.42
N TRP A 141 4.96 10.21 -16.20
CA TRP A 141 5.84 9.25 -15.53
C TRP A 141 7.21 9.02 -16.21
N ASP A 142 7.70 9.95 -17.04
CA ASP A 142 9.11 9.98 -17.44
C ASP A 142 10.01 10.41 -16.27
N THR A 143 10.46 9.44 -15.48
CA THR A 143 11.26 9.67 -14.28
C THR A 143 12.68 10.13 -14.58
N LYS A 144 13.16 10.08 -15.83
CA LYS A 144 14.48 10.62 -16.20
C LYS A 144 14.56 12.13 -16.05
N ARG A 145 13.41 12.81 -16.01
CA ARG A 145 13.29 14.25 -15.79
C ARG A 145 13.39 14.63 -14.31
N ILE A 146 13.28 13.67 -13.42
CA ILE A 146 13.33 13.89 -11.97
C ILE A 146 14.79 14.07 -11.55
N SER A 147 15.07 15.18 -10.88
CA SER A 147 16.37 15.44 -10.27
C SER A 147 16.20 16.31 -9.02
N ALA A 148 17.21 16.37 -8.16
CA ALA A 148 17.20 17.30 -7.01
C ALA A 148 17.01 18.76 -7.44
N LYS A 149 17.53 19.17 -8.61
CA LYS A 149 17.33 20.52 -9.15
C LYS A 149 15.90 20.75 -9.62
N ASP A 150 15.26 19.72 -10.18
CA ASP A 150 13.87 19.79 -10.64
C ASP A 150 12.91 19.91 -9.45
N ILE A 151 13.08 19.06 -8.45
CA ILE A 151 12.31 19.09 -7.20
C ILE A 151 12.49 20.44 -6.50
N GLU A 152 13.73 20.94 -6.41
CA GLU A 152 14.05 22.23 -5.79
C GLU A 152 13.32 23.39 -6.48
N ARG A 153 13.35 23.42 -7.81
CA ARG A 153 12.65 24.44 -8.60
C ARG A 153 11.14 24.40 -8.36
N PHE A 154 10.56 23.20 -8.31
CA PHE A 154 9.13 23.03 -8.03
C PHE A 154 8.74 23.57 -6.66
N VAL A 155 9.43 23.13 -5.60
CA VAL A 155 9.04 23.54 -4.23
C VAL A 155 9.36 25.01 -3.95
N ALA A 156 10.50 25.53 -4.44
CA ALA A 156 10.88 26.93 -4.24
C ALA A 156 9.96 27.90 -5.00
N GLY A 157 9.41 27.47 -6.14
CA GLY A 157 8.46 28.25 -6.92
C GLY A 157 7.01 28.20 -6.39
N ASN A 158 6.72 27.41 -5.36
CA ASN A 158 5.36 27.21 -4.88
C ASN A 158 5.09 28.06 -3.62
N PRO A 159 4.07 28.94 -3.60
CA PRO A 159 3.80 29.83 -2.47
C PRO A 159 3.43 29.10 -1.18
N ARG A 160 2.97 27.84 -1.27
CA ARG A 160 2.68 26.98 -0.11
C ARG A 160 3.95 26.55 0.62
N TYR A 161 5.12 26.59 0.00
CA TYR A 161 6.37 26.16 0.64
C TYR A 161 6.89 27.17 1.66
N LYS A 162 6.90 26.81 2.95
CA LYS A 162 7.26 27.71 4.07
C LYS A 162 8.53 27.29 4.83
N ALA A 163 9.53 26.73 4.15
CA ALA A 163 10.80 26.36 4.77
C ALA A 163 12.00 27.16 4.25
N LYS A 164 13.02 27.28 5.10
CA LYS A 164 14.23 28.08 4.82
C LYS A 164 15.12 27.49 3.72
N SER A 165 15.09 26.18 3.47
CA SER A 165 15.97 25.53 2.49
C SER A 165 15.25 24.44 1.69
N ALA A 166 15.00 24.73 0.42
CA ALA A 166 14.51 23.78 -0.57
C ALA A 166 15.56 22.73 -0.94
N ARG A 167 16.85 23.11 -0.92
CA ARG A 167 17.96 22.27 -1.39
C ARG A 167 18.11 20.96 -0.63
N LYS A 168 18.02 21.02 0.70
CA LYS A 168 18.20 19.81 1.53
C LYS A 168 17.03 18.84 1.36
N LEU A 169 15.82 19.38 1.30
CA LEU A 169 14.60 18.61 1.01
C LEU A 169 14.72 17.92 -0.35
N SER A 170 15.05 18.67 -1.40
CA SER A 170 15.09 18.14 -2.77
C SER A 170 16.18 17.10 -2.97
N THR A 171 17.33 17.26 -2.31
CA THR A 171 18.41 16.26 -2.34
C THR A 171 17.97 14.97 -1.65
N ASN A 172 17.37 15.06 -0.45
CA ASN A 172 16.87 13.88 0.26
C ASN A 172 15.74 13.18 -0.51
N LEU A 173 14.80 13.95 -1.08
CA LEU A 173 13.69 13.40 -1.86
C LEU A 173 14.17 12.74 -3.15
N ASN A 174 15.13 13.35 -3.85
CA ASN A 174 15.69 12.74 -5.05
C ASN A 174 16.37 11.41 -4.71
N TYR A 175 17.15 11.40 -3.63
CA TYR A 175 17.85 10.21 -3.20
C TYR A 175 16.87 9.09 -2.82
N ILE A 176 15.83 9.37 -2.03
CA ILE A 176 14.86 8.34 -1.63
C ILE A 176 14.09 7.80 -2.85
N TYR A 177 13.79 8.64 -3.85
CA TYR A 177 13.18 8.19 -5.10
C TYR A 177 14.09 7.29 -5.94
N GLU A 178 15.40 7.54 -5.91
CA GLU A 178 16.39 6.70 -6.59
C GLU A 178 16.47 5.32 -5.93
N ILE A 179 16.71 5.26 -4.61
CA ILE A 179 16.80 3.97 -3.89
C ILE A 179 15.46 3.24 -3.78
N GLY A 180 14.35 3.98 -3.77
CA GLY A 180 13.00 3.43 -3.72
C GLY A 180 12.44 3.04 -5.08
N HIS A 181 13.26 3.06 -6.14
CA HIS A 181 12.89 2.64 -7.49
C HIS A 181 11.64 3.34 -8.04
N LEU A 182 11.52 4.66 -7.86
CA LEU A 182 10.39 5.44 -8.39
C LEU A 182 10.24 5.27 -9.91
N SER A 183 11.33 4.96 -10.64
CA SER A 183 11.30 4.63 -12.07
C SER A 183 10.30 3.54 -12.42
N ASP A 184 10.13 2.56 -11.55
CA ASP A 184 9.31 1.38 -11.84
C ASP A 184 7.82 1.70 -11.76
N PHE A 185 7.44 2.83 -11.13
CA PHE A 185 6.06 3.32 -11.12
C PHE A 185 5.57 3.67 -12.53
N SER A 186 6.47 3.90 -13.49
CA SER A 186 6.11 4.09 -14.91
C SER A 186 5.53 2.82 -15.56
N ASN A 187 5.66 1.65 -14.91
CA ASN A 187 5.09 0.41 -15.39
C ASN A 187 3.55 0.48 -15.41
N LYS A 188 2.98 0.10 -16.57
CA LYS A 188 1.54 0.08 -16.80
C LYS A 188 0.87 -1.20 -16.29
N ARG A 189 1.64 -2.25 -15.97
CA ARG A 189 1.12 -3.51 -15.46
C ARG A 189 0.77 -3.42 -13.97
N VAL A 190 -0.09 -4.31 -13.51
CA VAL A 190 -0.30 -4.50 -12.07
C VAL A 190 0.91 -5.23 -11.49
N GLU A 191 1.46 -4.67 -10.43
CA GLU A 191 2.58 -5.22 -9.67
C GLU A 191 2.17 -5.39 -8.20
N ARG A 192 2.85 -6.27 -7.46
CA ARG A 192 2.51 -6.60 -6.07
C ARG A 192 2.47 -5.36 -5.17
N TRP A 193 3.49 -4.51 -5.23
CA TRP A 193 3.54 -3.26 -4.45
C TRP A 193 2.35 -2.33 -4.75
N TRP A 194 1.84 -2.33 -5.99
CA TRP A 194 0.72 -1.47 -6.39
C TRP A 194 -0.60 -1.97 -5.79
N VAL A 195 -0.76 -3.30 -5.71
CA VAL A 195 -1.88 -3.94 -5.04
C VAL A 195 -1.89 -3.58 -3.55
N ASP A 196 -0.73 -3.63 -2.89
CA ASP A 196 -0.58 -3.22 -1.48
C ASP A 196 -0.79 -1.70 -1.31
N ALA A 197 -0.32 -0.88 -2.24
CA ALA A 197 -0.53 0.56 -2.23
C ALA A 197 -2.02 0.94 -2.27
N LEU A 198 -2.84 0.19 -3.00
CA LEU A 198 -4.30 0.39 -3.02
C LEU A 198 -4.92 0.13 -1.65
N PHE A 199 -4.53 -0.97 -0.99
CA PHE A 199 -5.01 -1.31 0.35
C PHE A 199 -4.58 -0.25 1.37
N LEU A 200 -3.32 0.18 1.31
CA LEU A 200 -2.79 1.26 2.15
C LEU A 200 -3.55 2.58 1.94
N ALA A 201 -3.86 2.91 0.69
CA ALA A 201 -4.62 4.12 0.36
C ALA A 201 -6.01 4.07 0.99
N LEU A 202 -6.71 2.94 0.89
CA LEU A 202 -8.03 2.77 1.49
C LEU A 202 -7.97 2.84 3.02
N ASP A 203 -7.04 2.11 3.64
CA ASP A 203 -6.84 2.14 5.10
C ASP A 203 -6.71 3.59 5.58
N ARG A 204 -5.83 4.38 4.95
CA ARG A 204 -5.56 5.74 5.39
C ARG A 204 -6.65 6.73 5.04
N LEU A 205 -7.27 6.63 3.87
CA LEU A 205 -8.34 7.55 3.47
C LEU A 205 -9.60 7.35 4.32
N ILE A 206 -9.88 6.12 4.76
CA ILE A 206 -11.00 5.80 5.65
C ILE A 206 -10.67 6.27 7.07
N GLU A 207 -9.53 5.87 7.63
CA GLU A 207 -9.11 6.29 8.98
C GLU A 207 -9.02 7.81 9.11
N ASP A 208 -8.52 8.50 8.08
CA ASP A 208 -8.45 9.96 8.05
C ASP A 208 -9.83 10.62 8.12
N ARG A 209 -10.85 10.05 7.47
CA ARG A 209 -12.23 10.54 7.57
C ARG A 209 -12.86 10.26 8.93
N GLU A 210 -12.53 9.12 9.54
CA GLU A 210 -12.99 8.82 10.90
C GLU A 210 -12.44 9.81 11.93
N LEU A 211 -11.24 10.36 11.72
CA LEU A 211 -10.71 11.45 12.56
C LEU A 211 -11.60 12.71 12.55
N ASP A 212 -12.41 12.88 11.51
CA ASP A 212 -13.37 13.98 11.37
C ASP A 212 -14.82 13.52 11.66
N GLY A 213 -15.01 12.31 12.20
CA GLY A 213 -16.33 11.75 12.52
C GLY A 213 -17.13 11.26 11.31
N GLU A 214 -16.50 11.16 10.14
CA GLU A 214 -17.15 10.70 8.92
C GLU A 214 -16.94 9.19 8.71
N HIS A 215 -18.01 8.41 8.90
CA HIS A 215 -17.97 6.98 8.57
C HIS A 215 -18.15 6.73 7.07
N VAL A 216 -17.31 5.86 6.49
CA VAL A 216 -17.28 5.58 5.04
C VAL A 216 -17.84 4.20 4.76
N GLN A 217 -18.99 4.15 4.10
CA GLN A 217 -19.58 2.91 3.60
C GLN A 217 -18.78 2.31 2.45
N SER A 218 -18.80 0.98 2.33
CA SER A 218 -17.94 0.23 1.40
C SER A 218 -18.24 0.47 -0.08
N ASP A 219 -19.49 0.79 -0.43
CA ASP A 219 -19.91 1.20 -1.78
C ASP A 219 -19.22 2.51 -2.23
N ARG A 220 -18.69 3.31 -1.31
CA ARG A 220 -17.99 4.57 -1.59
C ARG A 220 -16.48 4.43 -1.74
N TYR A 221 -15.88 3.26 -1.49
CA TYR A 221 -14.42 3.09 -1.51
C TYR A 221 -13.79 3.40 -2.88
N ALA A 222 -14.41 2.93 -3.97
CA ALA A 222 -13.92 3.25 -5.31
C ALA A 222 -13.98 4.76 -5.60
N ALA A 223 -15.06 5.43 -5.20
CA ALA A 223 -15.20 6.87 -5.34
C ALA A 223 -14.21 7.65 -4.46
N LEU A 224 -13.88 7.12 -3.28
CA LEU A 224 -12.88 7.69 -2.38
C LEU A 224 -11.49 7.67 -3.01
N LEU A 225 -11.08 6.54 -3.61
CA LEU A 225 -9.84 6.44 -4.37
C LEU A 225 -9.85 7.41 -5.58
N ALA A 226 -10.92 7.44 -6.36
CA ALA A 226 -11.03 8.28 -7.55
C ALA A 226 -10.98 9.79 -7.26
N ARG A 227 -11.46 10.21 -6.09
CA ARG A 227 -11.41 11.61 -5.63
C ARG A 227 -10.10 11.96 -4.90
N SER A 228 -9.27 10.96 -4.59
CA SER A 228 -7.96 11.16 -3.99
C SER A 228 -6.89 11.35 -5.08
N SER A 229 -5.64 11.56 -4.66
CA SER A 229 -4.49 11.59 -5.58
C SER A 229 -3.96 10.19 -5.94
N PHE A 230 -4.64 9.11 -5.54
CA PHE A 230 -4.14 7.72 -5.67
C PHE A 230 -3.68 7.42 -7.10
N ALA A 231 -4.53 7.65 -8.10
CA ALA A 231 -4.22 7.34 -9.49
C ALA A 231 -3.01 8.14 -10.03
N GLN A 232 -2.77 9.34 -9.49
CA GLN A 232 -1.66 10.20 -9.89
C GLN A 232 -0.36 9.83 -9.19
N ILE A 233 -0.38 9.23 -8.00
CA ILE A 233 0.83 8.91 -7.23
C ILE A 233 1.18 7.42 -7.23
N ALA A 234 0.26 6.54 -7.63
CA ALA A 234 0.45 5.09 -7.71
C ALA A 234 0.98 4.62 -9.08
N GLY A 235 1.69 5.48 -9.81
CA GLY A 235 2.31 5.13 -11.09
C GLY A 235 1.47 5.42 -12.33
N ALA A 236 1.99 5.00 -13.48
CA ALA A 236 1.38 5.21 -14.77
C ALA A 236 0.02 4.52 -14.86
N LYS A 237 -0.98 5.25 -15.36
CA LYS A 237 -2.34 4.76 -15.55
C LYS A 237 -2.39 3.72 -16.69
N SER A 238 -3.23 2.72 -16.53
CA SER A 238 -3.55 1.74 -17.56
C SER A 238 -4.95 1.18 -17.36
N LEU A 239 -5.53 0.63 -18.42
CA LEU A 239 -6.81 -0.08 -18.34
C LEU A 239 -6.73 -1.29 -17.39
N GLU A 240 -5.58 -1.97 -17.36
CA GLU A 240 -5.35 -3.11 -16.47
C GLU A 240 -5.48 -2.71 -14.99
N LYS A 241 -4.84 -1.60 -14.59
CA LYS A 241 -4.94 -1.04 -13.24
C LYS A 241 -6.37 -0.57 -12.94
N ASP A 242 -7.01 0.12 -13.87
CA ASP A 242 -8.40 0.59 -13.70
C ASP A 242 -9.38 -0.58 -13.46
N LEU A 243 -9.22 -1.71 -14.17
CA LEU A 243 -10.01 -2.92 -13.96
C LEU A 243 -9.63 -3.63 -12.65
N ALA A 244 -8.34 -3.73 -12.34
CA ALA A 244 -7.84 -4.35 -11.11
C ALA A 244 -8.35 -3.62 -9.85
N THR A 245 -8.45 -2.28 -9.88
CA THR A 245 -9.02 -1.49 -8.78
C THR A 245 -10.40 -1.99 -8.38
N LYS A 246 -11.27 -2.37 -9.33
CA LYS A 246 -12.61 -2.88 -9.00
C LYS A 246 -12.54 -4.17 -8.20
N HIS A 247 -11.75 -5.13 -8.67
CA HIS A 247 -11.57 -6.43 -7.99
C HIS A 247 -10.93 -6.26 -6.60
N LEU A 248 -9.94 -5.38 -6.48
CA LEU A 248 -9.25 -5.13 -5.22
C LEU A 248 -10.10 -4.38 -4.20
N VAL A 249 -10.94 -3.43 -4.63
CA VAL A 249 -11.91 -2.79 -3.73
C VAL A 249 -12.92 -3.80 -3.21
N THR A 250 -13.40 -4.72 -4.06
CA THR A 250 -14.28 -5.81 -3.63
C THR A 250 -13.58 -6.71 -2.61
N LEU A 251 -12.33 -7.11 -2.86
CA LEU A 251 -11.54 -7.91 -1.91
C LEU A 251 -11.36 -7.18 -0.57
N TYR A 252 -10.94 -5.92 -0.61
CA TYR A 252 -10.74 -5.08 0.57
C TYR A 252 -12.02 -4.98 1.42
N ALA A 253 -13.15 -4.68 0.76
CA ALA A 253 -14.45 -4.63 1.43
C ALA A 253 -14.88 -6.00 1.95
N ALA A 254 -14.65 -7.08 1.21
CA ALA A 254 -15.01 -8.42 1.64
C ALA A 254 -14.25 -8.82 2.92
N CYS A 255 -12.96 -8.52 2.99
CA CYS A 255 -12.10 -8.81 4.15
C CYS A 255 -12.38 -7.94 5.38
N GLY A 256 -13.27 -6.95 5.31
CA GLY A 256 -13.60 -6.09 6.46
C GLY A 256 -12.71 -4.86 6.58
N SER A 257 -12.14 -4.37 5.47
CA SER A 257 -11.34 -3.13 5.47
C SER A 257 -10.12 -3.24 6.39
N ARG A 258 -9.82 -2.24 7.23
CA ARG A 258 -8.68 -2.31 8.17
C ARG A 258 -8.85 -3.40 9.22
N GLU A 259 -10.09 -3.69 9.62
CA GLU A 259 -10.40 -4.72 10.63
C GLU A 259 -10.04 -6.14 10.16
N ARG A 260 -9.62 -6.31 8.89
CA ARG A 260 -9.05 -7.55 8.36
C ARG A 260 -7.87 -8.12 9.16
N PHE A 261 -7.23 -7.29 10.00
CA PHE A 261 -6.13 -7.70 10.87
C PHE A 261 -6.59 -8.25 12.23
N SER A 262 -7.88 -8.18 12.55
CA SER A 262 -8.46 -8.81 13.74
C SER A 262 -9.15 -10.11 13.36
N ASP A 263 -8.62 -11.24 13.83
CA ASP A 263 -9.19 -12.57 13.58
C ASP A 263 -10.65 -12.67 14.06
N GLU A 264 -10.99 -12.00 15.17
CA GLU A 264 -12.36 -11.90 15.70
C GLU A 264 -13.31 -11.22 14.71
N HIS A 265 -12.97 -10.00 14.26
CA HIS A 265 -13.81 -9.27 13.29
C HIS A 265 -13.95 -10.04 11.97
N VAL A 266 -12.87 -10.68 11.51
CA VAL A 266 -12.89 -11.49 10.29
C VAL A 266 -13.79 -12.71 10.45
N ARG A 267 -13.79 -13.33 11.63
CA ARG A 267 -14.68 -14.46 11.95
C ARG A 267 -16.14 -14.05 11.93
N GLU A 268 -16.51 -13.00 12.67
CA GLU A 268 -17.88 -12.48 12.70
C GLU A 268 -18.37 -12.14 11.29
N ARG A 269 -17.51 -11.49 10.50
CA ARG A 269 -17.81 -11.13 9.12
C ARG A 269 -18.02 -12.34 8.22
N THR A 270 -17.23 -13.39 8.42
CA THR A 270 -17.36 -14.62 7.65
C THR A 270 -18.65 -15.36 8.00
N GLU A 271 -19.02 -15.43 9.28
CA GLU A 271 -20.30 -16.00 9.73
C GLU A 271 -21.49 -15.23 9.11
N LEU A 272 -21.38 -13.91 8.97
CA LEU A 272 -22.41 -13.09 8.31
C LEU A 272 -22.49 -13.32 6.79
N LYS A 273 -21.35 -13.50 6.10
CA LYS A 273 -21.29 -13.57 4.62
C LYS A 273 -21.36 -14.98 4.06
N ILE A 274 -20.94 -15.97 4.84
CA ILE A 274 -20.82 -17.37 4.48
C ILE A 274 -21.35 -18.22 5.66
N PRO A 275 -22.67 -18.18 5.94
CA PRO A 275 -23.26 -18.75 7.16
C PRO A 275 -23.06 -20.27 7.29
N ASP A 276 -22.89 -20.98 6.18
CA ASP A 276 -22.72 -22.44 6.16
C ASP A 276 -21.25 -22.89 6.36
N LEU A 277 -20.32 -21.96 6.58
CA LEU A 277 -18.91 -22.30 6.69
C LEU A 277 -18.56 -22.85 8.08
N GLN A 278 -18.05 -24.08 8.11
CA GLN A 278 -17.39 -24.61 9.30
C GLN A 278 -15.96 -24.06 9.43
N TRP A 279 -15.70 -23.40 10.55
CA TRP A 279 -14.37 -22.90 10.89
C TRP A 279 -13.49 -24.02 11.43
N PHE A 280 -12.34 -24.24 10.79
CA PHE A 280 -11.32 -25.15 11.28
C PHE A 280 -10.15 -24.33 11.84
N ALA A 281 -9.71 -24.68 13.05
CA ALA A 281 -8.48 -24.14 13.61
C ALA A 281 -7.31 -24.51 12.69
N ALA A 282 -6.55 -23.51 12.28
CA ALA A 282 -5.42 -23.68 11.40
C ALA A 282 -4.14 -23.95 12.20
N ASN A 283 -3.30 -24.86 11.70
CA ASN A 283 -1.98 -25.13 12.30
C ASN A 283 -0.89 -24.14 11.83
N ASP A 284 -1.13 -23.36 10.78
CA ASP A 284 -0.18 -22.40 10.21
C ASP A 284 -0.81 -21.01 10.21
N ASN A 285 -0.21 -20.02 10.85
CA ASN A 285 -0.75 -18.66 10.95
C ASN A 285 -0.10 -17.67 9.96
N ARG A 286 0.77 -18.15 9.06
CA ARG A 286 1.39 -17.32 8.03
C ARG A 286 0.34 -16.71 7.08
N PRO A 287 0.61 -15.52 6.50
CA PRO A 287 -0.28 -14.91 5.53
C PRO A 287 -0.42 -15.77 4.27
N GLN A 288 -1.53 -15.58 3.55
CA GLN A 288 -1.84 -16.31 2.32
C GLN A 288 -1.89 -15.38 1.11
N GLY A 289 -1.84 -15.93 -0.09
CA GLY A 289 -2.01 -15.16 -1.32
C GLY A 289 -3.45 -15.21 -1.83
N ALA A 290 -4.00 -14.07 -2.21
CA ALA A 290 -5.26 -13.98 -2.96
C ALA A 290 -4.97 -13.57 -4.40
N VAL A 291 -5.28 -14.44 -5.36
CA VAL A 291 -5.04 -14.26 -6.79
C VAL A 291 -6.36 -14.11 -7.52
N HIS A 292 -6.52 -13.06 -8.33
CA HIS A 292 -7.73 -12.92 -9.14
C HIS A 292 -7.66 -13.81 -10.40
N PRO A 293 -8.66 -14.69 -10.68
CA PRO A 293 -8.57 -15.66 -11.77
C PRO A 293 -8.53 -15.02 -13.17
N SER A 294 -9.16 -13.85 -13.36
CA SER A 294 -9.13 -13.15 -14.66
C SER A 294 -7.87 -12.31 -14.88
N ASN A 295 -7.12 -12.01 -13.83
CA ASN A 295 -5.85 -11.30 -13.92
C ASN A 295 -4.91 -11.79 -12.79
N PRO A 296 -4.12 -12.84 -13.05
CA PRO A 296 -3.23 -13.42 -12.04
C PRO A 296 -2.09 -12.51 -11.56
N ARG A 297 -1.89 -11.34 -12.18
CA ARG A 297 -0.99 -10.30 -11.65
C ARG A 297 -1.57 -9.60 -10.42
N ILE A 298 -2.88 -9.68 -10.23
CA ILE A 298 -3.54 -9.25 -8.99
C ILE A 298 -3.29 -10.34 -7.93
N LEU A 299 -2.13 -10.29 -7.31
CA LEU A 299 -1.73 -11.12 -6.17
C LEU A 299 -1.61 -10.23 -4.92
N LYS A 300 -2.49 -10.46 -3.93
CA LYS A 300 -2.49 -9.76 -2.64
C LYS A 300 -2.07 -10.70 -1.52
N THR A 301 -1.08 -10.31 -0.72
CA THR A 301 -0.85 -10.94 0.59
C THR A 301 -2.01 -10.58 1.52
N ILE A 302 -2.71 -11.56 2.09
CA ILE A 302 -3.83 -11.35 3.02
C ILE A 302 -3.58 -12.05 4.35
N PRO A 303 -4.13 -11.54 5.48
CA PRO A 303 -4.21 -12.30 6.71
C PRO A 303 -4.90 -13.63 6.46
N ARG A 304 -4.43 -14.70 7.11
CA ARG A 304 -4.98 -16.04 6.87
C ARG A 304 -6.48 -16.11 7.13
N ALA A 305 -6.96 -15.46 8.18
CA ALA A 305 -8.38 -15.43 8.52
C ALA A 305 -9.25 -14.94 7.34
N CYS A 306 -8.71 -14.10 6.46
CA CYS A 306 -9.42 -13.56 5.31
C CYS A 306 -9.56 -14.52 4.12
N ALA A 307 -8.96 -15.72 4.16
CA ALA A 307 -8.92 -16.65 3.03
C ALA A 307 -10.32 -16.95 2.45
N MET A 308 -11.28 -17.25 3.32
CA MET A 308 -12.63 -17.59 2.87
C MET A 308 -13.41 -16.39 2.35
N LEU A 309 -13.20 -15.21 2.93
CA LEU A 309 -13.74 -13.94 2.43
C LEU A 309 -13.13 -13.56 1.07
N ALA A 310 -11.85 -13.87 0.85
CA ALA A 310 -11.21 -13.68 -0.46
C ALA A 310 -11.82 -14.59 -1.52
N LYS A 311 -12.08 -15.86 -1.20
CA LYS A 311 -12.83 -16.78 -2.09
C LYS A 311 -14.24 -16.26 -2.39
N TYR A 312 -14.95 -15.80 -1.37
CA TYR A 312 -16.25 -15.16 -1.53
C TYR A 312 -16.18 -13.91 -2.44
N ALA A 313 -15.08 -13.14 -2.37
CA ALA A 313 -14.83 -12.00 -3.24
C ALA A 313 -14.42 -12.37 -4.68
N GLY A 314 -14.36 -13.67 -5.02
CA GLY A 314 -14.02 -14.17 -6.35
C GLY A 314 -12.53 -14.38 -6.59
N PHE A 315 -11.71 -14.44 -5.53
CA PHE A 315 -10.27 -14.73 -5.63
C PHE A 315 -9.99 -16.22 -5.39
N GLU A 316 -8.94 -16.73 -6.01
CA GLU A 316 -8.32 -17.99 -5.61
C GLU A 316 -7.35 -17.73 -4.47
N VAL A 317 -7.29 -18.65 -3.49
CA VAL A 317 -6.35 -18.56 -2.37
C VAL A 317 -5.26 -19.60 -2.54
N ILE A 318 -4.03 -19.12 -2.48
CA ILE A 318 -2.81 -19.92 -2.45
C ILE A 318 -2.21 -19.88 -1.05
N ASP A 319 -1.54 -20.95 -0.64
CA ASP A 319 -0.93 -21.02 0.69
C ASP A 319 0.34 -20.15 0.81
N ALA A 320 0.96 -20.16 2.00
CA ALA A 320 2.12 -19.33 2.29
C ALA A 320 3.36 -19.74 1.48
N ASP A 321 3.53 -21.03 1.22
CA ASP A 321 4.69 -21.56 0.48
C ASP A 321 4.52 -21.26 -1.02
N GLU A 322 3.31 -21.42 -1.56
CA GLU A 322 2.94 -21.00 -2.92
C GLU A 322 3.06 -19.49 -3.11
N LEU A 323 2.75 -18.69 -2.08
CA LEU A 323 2.89 -17.23 -2.11
C LEU A 323 4.36 -16.81 -2.19
N GLU A 324 5.24 -17.47 -1.44
CA GLU A 324 6.68 -17.20 -1.44
C GLU A 324 7.31 -17.59 -2.78
N ALA A 325 6.94 -18.75 -3.32
CA ALA A 325 7.43 -19.29 -4.57
C ALA A 325 6.58 -18.92 -5.80
N PHE A 326 5.74 -17.89 -5.71
CA PHE A 326 4.73 -17.61 -6.73
C PHE A 326 5.32 -17.35 -8.12
N ASP A 327 5.08 -18.29 -9.04
CA ASP A 327 5.39 -18.12 -10.46
C ASP A 327 4.11 -17.83 -11.25
N LEU A 328 4.02 -16.59 -11.76
CA LEU A 328 2.91 -16.13 -12.58
C LEU A 328 2.70 -17.03 -13.82
N GLN A 329 3.77 -17.48 -14.47
CA GLN A 329 3.66 -18.29 -15.69
C GLN A 329 3.17 -19.72 -15.38
N GLY A 330 3.72 -20.32 -14.33
CA GLY A 330 3.26 -21.59 -13.78
C GLY A 330 1.79 -21.54 -13.37
N PHE A 331 1.37 -20.49 -12.66
CA PHE A 331 -0.02 -20.31 -12.24
C PHE A 331 -0.97 -20.24 -13.43
N ILE A 332 -0.67 -19.41 -14.43
CA ILE A 332 -1.48 -19.28 -15.66
C ILE A 332 -1.60 -20.63 -16.37
N ARG A 333 -0.49 -21.37 -16.50
CA ARG A 333 -0.47 -22.68 -17.17
C ARG A 333 -1.37 -23.69 -16.45
N THR A 334 -1.22 -23.82 -15.14
CA THR A 334 -2.00 -24.75 -14.31
C THR A 334 -3.49 -24.41 -14.36
N HIS A 335 -3.84 -23.12 -14.26
CA HIS A 335 -5.23 -22.68 -14.33
C HIS A 335 -5.84 -22.93 -15.73
N ALA A 336 -5.10 -22.66 -16.80
CA ALA A 336 -5.55 -22.95 -18.17
C ALA A 336 -5.80 -24.46 -18.39
N GLN A 337 -4.92 -25.31 -17.86
CA GLN A 337 -5.10 -26.77 -17.90
C GLN A 337 -6.36 -27.20 -17.14
N ARG A 338 -6.58 -26.70 -15.92
CA ARG A 338 -7.79 -26.99 -15.13
C ARG A 338 -9.07 -26.54 -15.85
N ALA A 339 -9.05 -25.36 -16.45
CA ALA A 339 -10.19 -24.84 -17.21
C ALA A 339 -10.53 -25.74 -18.41
N LEU A 340 -9.52 -26.21 -19.14
CA LEU A 340 -9.72 -27.13 -20.27
C LEU A 340 -10.22 -28.50 -19.84
N THR A 341 -9.72 -29.04 -18.72
CA THR A 341 -10.23 -30.30 -18.17
C THR A 341 -11.71 -30.15 -17.82
N ARG A 342 -12.12 -29.06 -17.15
CA ARG A 342 -13.54 -28.79 -16.86
C ARG A 342 -14.40 -28.68 -18.12
N LEU A 343 -13.90 -28.03 -19.18
CA LEU A 343 -14.62 -27.94 -20.46
C LEU A 343 -14.79 -29.32 -21.12
N LYS A 344 -13.73 -30.14 -21.10
CA LYS A 344 -13.79 -31.53 -21.57
C LYS A 344 -14.80 -32.36 -20.77
N ASP A 345 -14.77 -32.26 -19.45
CA ASP A 345 -15.70 -32.97 -18.55
C ASP A 345 -17.15 -32.52 -18.75
N ALA A 346 -17.37 -31.26 -19.18
CA ALA A 346 -18.67 -30.71 -19.54
C ALA A 346 -19.10 -31.03 -20.99
N ASN A 347 -18.37 -31.90 -21.71
CA ASN A 347 -18.58 -32.20 -23.14
C ASN A 347 -18.53 -30.96 -24.07
N VAL A 348 -17.87 -29.88 -23.63
CA VAL A 348 -17.62 -28.71 -24.46
C VAL A 348 -16.29 -28.92 -25.17
N VAL A 349 -16.32 -29.13 -26.49
CA VAL A 349 -15.10 -29.26 -27.31
C VAL A 349 -14.49 -27.87 -27.52
N PRO A 350 -13.32 -27.56 -26.93
CA PRO A 350 -12.68 -26.27 -27.14
C PRO A 350 -12.19 -26.20 -28.60
N THR A 351 -12.46 -25.10 -29.29
CA THR A 351 -12.02 -24.88 -30.68
C THR A 351 -10.52 -24.58 -30.81
N MET A 352 -9.81 -24.45 -29.68
CA MET A 352 -8.39 -24.06 -29.63
C MET A 352 -7.63 -24.83 -28.54
N SER A 353 -6.35 -25.12 -28.79
CA SER A 353 -5.45 -25.79 -27.85
C SER A 353 -4.88 -24.83 -26.78
N VAL A 354 -4.29 -25.38 -25.69
CA VAL A 354 -3.56 -24.61 -24.66
C VAL A 354 -2.49 -23.72 -25.29
N GLU A 355 -1.75 -24.28 -26.24
CA GLU A 355 -0.61 -23.63 -26.89
C GLU A 355 -1.07 -22.45 -27.75
N GLU A 356 -2.21 -22.58 -28.43
CA GLU A 356 -2.83 -21.49 -29.20
C GLU A 356 -3.37 -20.38 -28.29
N LEU A 357 -4.02 -20.74 -27.18
CA LEU A 357 -4.50 -19.80 -26.17
C LEU A 357 -3.34 -19.02 -25.52
N MET A 358 -2.26 -19.71 -25.17
CA MET A 358 -1.05 -19.11 -24.59
C MET A 358 -0.30 -18.22 -25.58
N ARG A 359 -0.35 -18.52 -26.88
CA ARG A 359 0.26 -17.69 -27.92
C ARG A 359 -0.48 -16.36 -28.08
N LEU A 360 -1.82 -16.36 -27.96
CA LEU A 360 -2.63 -15.14 -28.01
C LEU A 360 -2.53 -14.26 -26.77
N THR A 361 -2.21 -14.83 -25.61
CA THR A 361 -2.04 -14.09 -24.35
C THR A 361 -0.61 -13.60 -24.10
N ARG A 362 0.39 -14.10 -24.84
CA ARG A 362 1.80 -13.67 -24.74
C ARG A 362 2.13 -12.37 -25.48
N ASP A 363 1.36 -12.00 -26.52
CA ASP A 363 1.65 -10.85 -27.38
C ASP A 363 0.81 -9.58 -27.10
N LYS A 364 0.30 -9.39 -25.86
CA LYS A 364 -0.40 -8.16 -25.47
C LYS A 364 0.05 -7.57 -24.14
#